data_AF-A0A699XUG1-F1
#
_entry.id   AF-A0A699XUG1-F1
#
_cell.length_a   1.000
_cell.length_b   1.000
_cell.length_c   1.000
_cell.angle_alpha   90.00
_cell.angle_beta   90.00
_cell.angle_gamma   90.00
#
_symmetry.space_group_name_H-M   'P 1'
#
loop_
_entity.id
_entity.type
_entity.pdbx_description
1 polymer ?
#
loop_
_entity_poly.entity_id
_entity_poly.type
_entity_poly.pdbx_seq_one_letter_code
_entity_poly.pdbx_strand_id
1 'polypeptide(L)' 'SPKAKKLIETATEVYISAATFWEMSIKIGLGKLTADLEEIREYCQDSGFIELPVSVEHAIAVKDLEHHHRDPFDRLIVAA' A
#
# COMPACT_ATOMS: atom_id res chain seq x y z
N SER A 1 -13.94 7.98 10.71
CA SER A 1 -14.84 7.02 11.38
C SER A 1 -14.23 6.60 12.71
N PRO A 2 -14.94 6.72 13.85
CA PRO A 2 -14.43 6.31 15.17
C PRO A 2 -14.00 4.84 15.23
N LYS A 3 -14.74 3.96 14.53
CA LYS A 3 -14.40 2.53 14.43
C LYS A 3 -13.07 2.30 13.72
N ALA A 4 -12.87 2.96 12.57
CA ALA A 4 -11.62 2.83 11.81
C ALA A 4 -10.42 3.35 12.60
N LYS A 5 -10.56 4.50 13.28
CA LYS A 5 -9.52 5.06 14.13
C LYS A 5 -9.09 4.07 15.23
N LYS A 6 -10.05 3.49 15.96
CA LYS A 6 -9.75 2.51 17.00
C LYS A 6 -9.00 1.29 16.44
N LEU A 7 -9.42 0.77 15.29
CA LEU A 7 -8.76 -0.39 14.67
C LEU A 7 -7.32 -0.07 14.26
N ILE A 8 -7.07 1.13 13.74
CA ILE A 8 -5.72 1.59 13.38
C ILE A 8 -4.85 1.74 14.64
N GLU A 9 -5.37 2.37 15.70
CA GLU A 9 -4.63 2.59 16.95
C GLU A 9 -4.30 1.30 17.70
N THR A 10 -5.07 0.23 17.50
CA THR A 10 -4.85 -1.07 18.15
C THR A 10 -4.26 -2.13 17.22
N ALA A 11 -3.84 -1.76 16.01
CA ALA A 11 -3.23 -2.70 15.07
C ALA A 11 -1.92 -3.24 15.66
N THR A 12 -1.73 -4.56 15.58
CA THR A 12 -0.50 -5.22 16.07
C THR A 12 0.62 -5.10 15.05
N GLU A 13 0.28 -5.16 13.77
CA GLU A 13 1.19 -5.00 12.64
C GLU A 13 0.54 -4.05 11.64
N VAL A 14 1.38 -3.23 11.03
CA VAL A 14 0.95 -2.28 9.99
C VAL A 14 1.81 -2.55 8.76
N TYR A 15 1.15 -2.88 7.65
CA TYR A 15 1.80 -3.13 6.38
C TYR A 15 1.67 -1.92 5.46
N ILE A 16 2.69 -1.66 4.65
CA ILE A 16 2.70 -0.63 3.60
C ILE A 16 3.06 -1.24 2.26
N SER A 17 2.25 -0.99 1.24
CA SER A 17 2.44 -1.58 -0.08
C SER A 17 3.29 -0.70 -0.99
N ALA A 18 4.05 -1.33 -1.89
CA ALA A 18 4.75 -0.61 -2.96
C ALA A 18 3.78 0.16 -3.89
N ALA A 19 2.52 -0.30 -4.01
CA ALA A 19 1.50 0.40 -4.77
C ALA A 19 1.15 1.77 -4.18
N THR A 20 1.17 1.91 -2.85
CA THR A 20 0.98 3.21 -2.18
C THR A 20 2.08 4.20 -2.57
N PHE A 21 3.34 3.76 -2.57
CA PHE A 21 4.46 4.58 -3.03
C PHE A 21 4.36 4.89 -4.52
N TRP A 22 3.99 3.92 -5.35
CA TRP A 22 3.75 4.11 -6.78
C TRP A 22 2.71 5.21 -7.07
N GLU A 23 1.58 5.21 -6.36
CA GLU A 23 0.58 6.27 -6.50
C GLU A 23 1.11 7.64 -6.05
N MET A 24 1.86 7.69 -4.95
CA MET A 24 2.47 8.94 -4.48
C MET A 24 3.47 9.48 -5.50
N SER A 25 4.33 8.63 -6.06
CA SER A 25 5.27 9.00 -7.14
C SER A 25 4.56 9.61 -8.34
N ILE A 26 3.43 9.03 -8.77
CA ILE A 26 2.63 9.59 -9.87
C ILE A 26 2.06 10.95 -9.48
N LYS A 27 1.48 11.08 -8.28
CA LYS A 27 0.90 12.35 -7.82
C LYS A 27 1.98 13.44 -7.71
N ILE A 28 3.19 13.10 -7.27
CA ILE A 28 4.35 14.01 -7.24
C ILE A 28 4.77 14.41 -8.65
N GLY A 29 4.94 13.46 -9.56
CA GLY A 29 5.28 13.75 -10.96
C GLY A 29 4.24 14.63 -11.68
N LEU A 30 2.97 14.54 -11.28
CA LEU A 30 1.89 15.40 -11.77
C LEU A 30 1.78 16.76 -11.03
N GLY A 31 2.64 17.03 -10.05
CA GLY A 31 2.59 18.25 -9.22
C GLY A 31 1.36 18.33 -8.30
N LYS A 32 0.69 17.21 -8.04
CA LYS A 32 -0.51 17.12 -7.18
C LYS A 32 -0.17 16.82 -5.72
N LEU A 33 1.07 16.43 -5.45
CA LEU A 33 1.61 16.14 -4.12
C LEU A 33 3.04 16.66 -4.06
N THR A 34 3.43 17.21 -2.92
CA THR A 34 4.81 17.60 -2.64
C THR A 34 5.24 16.84 -1.41
N ALA A 35 6.14 15.87 -1.59
CA ALA A 35 6.68 15.05 -0.52
C ALA A 35 8.01 14.43 -0.96
N ASP A 36 8.85 14.09 0.01
CA ASP A 36 10.05 13.29 -0.17
C ASP A 36 9.70 11.82 0.12
N LEU A 37 9.83 10.94 -0.87
CA LEU A 37 9.40 9.54 -0.74
C LEU A 37 10.40 8.71 0.06
N GLU A 38 11.68 9.06 -0.02
CA GLU A 38 12.74 8.45 0.76
C GLU A 38 12.53 8.78 2.25
N GLU A 39 12.24 10.05 2.58
CA GLU A 39 11.92 10.47 3.95
C GLU A 39 10.67 9.77 4.49
N ILE A 40 9.60 9.67 3.69
CA ILE A 40 8.39 8.93 4.08
C ILE A 40 8.70 7.46 4.35
N ARG A 41 9.54 6.83 3.53
CA ARG A 41 9.91 5.42 3.71
C ARG A 41 10.69 5.23 5.01
N GLU A 42 11.62 6.14 5.33
CA GLU A 42 12.34 6.13 6.61
C GLU A 42 11.39 6.25 7.80
N TYR A 43 10.43 7.19 7.75
CA TYR A 43 9.42 7.30 8.81
C TYR A 43 8.55 6.04 8.96
N CYS A 44 8.20 5.38 7.85
CA CYS A 44 7.49 4.10 7.91
C CYS A 44 8.31 3.04 8.65
N GLN A 45 9.60 2.91 8.31
CA GLN A 45 10.51 1.96 8.94
C GLN A 45 10.70 2.26 10.44
N ASP A 46 10.94 3.52 10.80
CA ASP A 46 11.08 3.98 12.19
C ASP A 46 9.80 3.77 13.01
N SER A 47 8.64 3.84 12.36
CA SER A 47 7.33 3.57 12.97
C SER A 47 7.00 2.07 13.04
N GLY A 48 7.86 1.18 12.56
CA GLY A 48 7.67 -0.27 12.58
C GLY A 48 6.73 -0.79 11.49
N PHE A 49 6.51 -0.04 10.41
CA PHE A 49 5.70 -0.50 9.28
C PHE A 49 6.47 -1.57 8.51
N ILE A 50 5.76 -2.59 8.05
CA ILE A 50 6.31 -3.71 7.30
C ILE A 50 6.00 -3.49 5.82
N GLU A 51 7.04 -3.45 4.98
CA GLU A 51 6.82 -3.41 3.53
C GLU A 51 6.14 -4.72 3.08
N LEU A 52 4.96 -4.60 2.47
CA LEU A 52 4.18 -5.74 1.99
C LEU A 52 4.90 -6.37 0.79
N PRO A 53 5.41 -7.61 0.90
CA PRO A 53 6.10 -8.27 -0.19
C PRO A 53 5.13 -8.60 -1.32
N VAL A 54 5.52 -8.28 -2.55
CA VAL A 54 4.75 -8.65 -3.75
C VAL A 54 5.60 -9.58 -4.59
N SER A 55 5.12 -10.82 -4.78
CA SER A 55 5.81 -11.85 -5.55
C SER A 55 5.14 -12.12 -6.89
N VAL A 56 5.80 -12.92 -7.73
CA VAL A 56 5.22 -13.39 -9.00
C VAL A 56 4.02 -14.30 -8.74
N GLU A 57 4.04 -15.08 -7.66
CA GLU A 57 2.93 -15.92 -7.23
C GLU A 57 1.68 -15.09 -6.94
N HIS A 58 1.82 -13.94 -6.27
CA HIS A 58 0.71 -13.01 -6.05
C HIS A 58 0.15 -12.48 -7.37
N ALA A 59 1.03 -12.10 -8.31
CA ALA A 59 0.61 -11.64 -9.64
C ALA A 59 -0.15 -12.71 -10.43
N ILE A 60 0.25 -13.98 -10.34
CA ILE A 60 -0.46 -15.10 -10.98
C ILE A 60 -1.84 -15.30 -10.34
N ALA A 61 -1.94 -15.23 -9.00
CA ALA A 61 -3.18 -15.43 -8.26
C ALA A 61 -4.27 -14.38 -8.59
N VAL A 62 -3.89 -13.19 -9.07
CA VAL A 62 -4.85 -12.15 -9.50
C VAL A 62 -5.85 -12.65 -10.55
N LYS A 63 -5.48 -13.61 -11.40
CA LYS A 63 -6.40 -14.15 -12.43
C LYS A 63 -7.62 -14.87 -11.81
N ASP A 64 -7.47 -15.39 -10.60
CA ASP A 64 -8.47 -16.20 -9.90
C ASP A 64 -9.34 -15.35 -8.95
N LEU A 65 -8.99 -14.07 -8.75
CA LEU A 65 -9.78 -13.12 -7.95
C LEU A 65 -11.04 -12.65 -8.70
N GLU A 66 -12.17 -12.62 -7.99
CA GLU A 66 -13.41 -12.01 -8.47
C GLU A 66 -13.18 -10.55 -8.91
N HIS A 67 -13.89 -10.12 -9.96
CA HIS A 67 -13.72 -8.81 -10.58
C HIS A 67 -14.46 -7.68 -9.84
N HIS A 68 -14.22 -7.53 -8.53
CA HIS A 68 -14.78 -6.44 -7.72
C HIS A 68 -14.07 -5.12 -7.91
N HIS A 69 -12.75 -5.15 -8.09
CA HIS A 69 -11.90 -3.98 -8.25
C HIS A 69 -11.38 -3.87 -9.68
N ARG A 70 -11.32 -2.64 -10.20
CA ARG A 70 -10.78 -2.35 -11.55
C ARG A 70 -9.31 -1.98 -11.51
N ASP A 71 -8.80 -1.50 -10.39
CA ASP A 71 -7.41 -1.12 -10.26
C ASP A 71 -6.51 -2.37 -10.17
N PRO A 72 -5.49 -2.51 -11.03
CA PRO A 72 -4.64 -3.70 -11.05
C PRO A 72 -3.80 -3.84 -9.77
N PHE A 73 -3.42 -2.74 -9.12
CA PHE A 73 -2.61 -2.77 -7.91
C PHE A 73 -3.45 -3.05 -6.67
N ASP A 74 -4.69 -2.57 -6.59
CA ASP A 74 -5.63 -3.01 -5.54
C ASP A 74 -5.80 -4.53 -5.57
N ARG A 75 -5.96 -5.11 -6.77
CA ARG A 75 -6.08 -6.57 -6.93
C ARG A 75 -4.79 -7.29 -6.57
N LEU A 76 -3.65 -6.70 -6.86
CA LEU A 76 -2.35 -7.26 -6.50
C LEU A 76 -2.11 -7.22 -4.98
N ILE A 77 -2.54 -6.16 -4.29
CA ILE A 77 -2.51 -6.08 -2.82
C ILE A 77 -3.41 -7.15 -2.20
N VAL A 78 -4.61 -7.39 -2.77
CA VAL A 78 -5.51 -8.44 -2.27
C VAL A 78 -4.91 -9.84 -2.41
N ALA A 79 -4.05 -10.04 -3.42
CA ALA A 79 -3.37 -11.31 -3.65
C ALA A 79 -2.08 -11.48 -2.83
N ALA A 80 -1.62 -10.44 -2.12
CA ALA A 80 -0.38 -10.40 -1.36
C ALA A 80 -0.64 -10.55 0.15
#